data_AF-A0A1G8M7G5-F1
#
_entry.id   AF-A0A1G8M7G5-F1
#
_cell.length_a   1.000
_cell.length_b   1.000
_cell.length_c   1.000
_cell.angle_alpha   90.00
_cell.angle_beta   90.00
_cell.angle_gamma   90.00
#
_symmetry.space_group_name_H-M   'P 1'
#
loop_
_entity.id
_entity.type
_entity.pdbx_description
1 polymer ?
#
loop_
_entity_poly.entity_id
_entity_poly.type
_entity_poly.pdbx_seq_one_letter_code
_entity_poly.pdbx_strand_id
1 'polypeptide(L)'
;MARATRHADARQPAETMTLLALAAALGGLDPAGLRRAVDVARQAGSLRGAWRLQRLLLAQDPTVEAWMGLAGLAAERGHPRAALACHRRAMAVAPRSIRPWNRVFAVLRQQVSQTASALAMTCAEDRLGALPDLSMTRLRAAWQSGEGALCDTLLTREVPPRDLPERAEIAVARALSRDDIATAEAELSALPDRTDPQRGLRLRAAILGGQGRHDAALHLLQAGPADSPERLGALAEAQIRARLWPEAYATLAPLRREVRRARGGKRALRHLLALVDDLVADRALIAQARGCDPAGLARLAEAEPQSLMLALMVLDLPHARPDHAVPIPQRIVQYWEGPAPGRDLIGLMDSWRRHHPDWEHRLVTRAMAQTYLRRAGDPVAAQAFARARTPAARAALVRAAVLLREGGLWAAPDARCQQSLAALTEGASVLVQQDGMGLVEPGLVGCAPGSALARLALRDAVQSVLRDEADADWLSLGKGALTRAAAAAALSESLRALPAHRARAWVALDCPVTQEPAADWLSFDPARYFG
;
A
#
# COMPACT_ATOMS: atom_id res chain seq x y z
N MET A 1 53.16 -4.26 -21.72
CA MET A 1 51.68 -4.33 -21.54
C MET A 1 51.21 -4.72 -20.12
N ALA A 2 52.04 -5.30 -19.23
CA ALA A 2 51.60 -5.69 -17.87
C ALA A 2 51.79 -4.64 -16.75
N ARG A 3 52.24 -3.41 -17.06
CA ARG A 3 52.55 -2.37 -16.06
C ARG A 3 51.47 -1.29 -15.88
N ALA A 4 50.52 -1.16 -16.82
CA ALA A 4 49.49 -0.12 -16.78
C ALA A 4 48.32 -0.45 -15.83
N THR A 5 48.11 -1.71 -15.46
CA THR A 5 46.98 -2.16 -14.65
C THR A 5 47.20 -2.08 -13.13
N ARG A 6 48.41 -1.74 -12.64
CA ARG A 6 48.75 -1.70 -11.20
C ARG A 6 48.95 -0.30 -10.60
N HIS A 7 48.76 0.78 -11.36
CA HIS A 7 48.99 2.16 -10.89
C HIS A 7 47.75 3.06 -10.92
N ALA A 8 46.54 2.49 -11.03
CA ALA A 8 45.30 3.25 -11.13
C ALA A 8 44.72 3.71 -9.77
N ASP A 9 45.25 3.24 -8.64
CA ASP A 9 44.63 3.46 -7.31
C ASP A 9 44.83 4.86 -6.71
N ALA A 10 45.49 5.80 -7.40
CA ALA A 10 45.72 7.15 -6.88
C ALA A 10 45.53 8.31 -7.89
N ARG A 11 44.99 8.06 -9.10
CA ARG A 11 44.73 9.12 -10.09
C ARG A 11 43.26 9.53 -10.13
N GLN A 12 43.01 10.80 -10.40
CA GLN A 12 41.66 11.37 -10.51
C GLN A 12 40.81 10.54 -11.50
N PRO A 13 39.52 10.28 -11.21
CA PRO A 13 38.68 9.35 -11.98
C PRO A 13 38.58 9.69 -13.47
N ALA A 14 38.80 10.95 -13.87
CA ALA A 14 38.82 11.39 -15.27
C ALA A 14 40.03 10.88 -16.07
N GLU A 15 41.21 10.81 -15.47
CA GLU A 15 42.44 10.34 -16.14
C GLU A 15 42.43 8.81 -16.32
N THR A 16 41.98 8.09 -15.28
CA THR A 16 41.80 6.64 -15.30
C THR A 16 40.78 6.23 -16.37
N MET A 17 39.70 7.01 -16.53
CA MET A 17 38.71 6.84 -17.59
C MET A 17 39.30 6.99 -19.00
N THR A 18 40.15 8.01 -19.21
CA THR A 18 40.73 8.31 -20.52
C THR A 18 41.69 7.20 -20.96
N LEU A 19 42.52 6.68 -20.03
CA LEU A 19 43.45 5.60 -20.29
C LEU A 19 42.75 4.25 -20.56
N LEU A 20 41.69 3.94 -19.81
CA LEU A 20 40.91 2.72 -20.01
C LEU A 20 40.09 2.75 -21.31
N ALA A 21 39.54 3.91 -21.68
CA ALA A 21 38.83 4.09 -22.95
C ALA A 21 39.78 3.95 -24.16
N LEU A 22 40.99 4.50 -24.07
CA LEU A 22 42.02 4.37 -25.12
C LEU A 22 42.51 2.91 -25.24
N ALA A 23 42.77 2.23 -24.12
CA ALA A 23 43.19 0.82 -24.12
C ALA A 23 42.10 -0.13 -24.65
N ALA A 24 40.83 0.15 -24.35
CA ALA A 24 39.69 -0.61 -24.89
C ALA A 24 39.48 -0.35 -26.40
N ALA A 25 39.64 0.90 -26.85
CA ALA A 25 39.52 1.25 -28.27
C ALA A 25 40.60 0.61 -29.15
N LEU A 26 41.77 0.32 -28.56
CA LEU A 26 42.88 -0.37 -29.21
C LEU A 26 42.82 -1.90 -29.05
N GLY A 27 41.74 -2.45 -28.48
CA GLY A 27 41.54 -3.91 -28.33
C GLY A 27 42.44 -4.58 -27.29
N GLY A 28 43.12 -3.82 -26.43
CA GLY A 28 44.19 -4.31 -25.56
C GLY A 28 43.78 -4.75 -24.15
N LEU A 29 42.49 -4.74 -23.81
CA LEU A 29 41.99 -5.16 -22.50
C LEU A 29 41.42 -6.58 -22.54
N ASP A 30 41.83 -7.39 -21.56
CA ASP A 30 41.24 -8.70 -21.26
C ASP A 30 39.87 -8.54 -20.57
N PRO A 31 39.06 -9.62 -20.44
CA PRO A 31 37.74 -9.53 -19.83
C PRO A 31 37.74 -8.96 -18.40
N ALA A 32 38.78 -9.24 -17.60
CA ALA A 32 38.92 -8.69 -16.25
C ALA A 32 39.25 -7.18 -16.24
N GLY A 33 40.08 -6.73 -17.19
CA GLY A 33 40.36 -5.31 -17.42
C GLY A 33 39.12 -4.56 -17.92
N LEU A 34 38.35 -5.15 -18.82
CA LEU A 34 37.08 -4.59 -19.30
C LEU A 34 36.03 -4.47 -18.20
N ARG A 35 35.89 -5.48 -17.31
CA ARG A 35 35.00 -5.39 -16.14
C ARG A 35 35.33 -4.20 -15.24
N ARG A 36 36.61 -4.03 -14.88
CA ARG A 36 37.07 -2.88 -14.09
C ARG A 36 36.81 -1.55 -14.81
N ALA A 37 37.03 -1.50 -16.13
CA ALA A 37 36.76 -0.29 -16.91
C ALA A 37 35.27 0.10 -16.92
N VAL A 38 34.37 -0.89 -16.97
CA VAL A 38 32.93 -0.64 -16.85
C VAL A 38 32.59 -0.05 -15.48
N ASP A 39 33.11 -0.62 -14.38
CA ASP A 39 32.81 -0.13 -13.03
C ASP A 39 33.31 1.30 -12.82
N VAL A 40 34.53 1.60 -13.27
CA VAL A 40 35.09 2.97 -13.24
C VAL A 40 34.22 3.93 -14.05
N ALA A 41 33.75 3.52 -15.25
CA ALA A 41 32.88 4.34 -16.08
C ALA A 41 31.52 4.62 -15.42
N ARG A 42 30.96 3.65 -14.69
CA ARG A 42 29.72 3.83 -13.93
C ARG A 42 29.91 4.76 -12.74
N GLN A 43 31.00 4.59 -11.97
CA GLN A 43 31.33 5.47 -10.84
C GLN A 43 31.56 6.92 -11.29
N ALA A 44 32.14 7.11 -12.48
CA ALA A 44 32.33 8.42 -13.09
C ALA A 44 31.05 9.00 -13.74
N GLY A 45 29.90 8.31 -13.66
CA GLY A 45 28.63 8.75 -14.25
C GLY A 45 28.54 8.63 -15.78
N SER A 46 29.52 8.03 -16.44
CA SER A 46 29.58 7.91 -17.90
C SER A 46 28.84 6.66 -18.40
N LEU A 47 27.50 6.73 -18.41
CA LEU A 47 26.64 5.62 -18.87
C LEU A 47 26.88 5.23 -20.33
N ARG A 48 27.23 6.19 -21.20
CA ARG A 48 27.56 5.91 -22.62
C ARG A 48 28.89 5.15 -22.74
N GLY A 49 29.90 5.52 -21.94
CA GLY A 49 31.19 4.84 -21.90
C GLY A 49 31.05 3.42 -21.37
N ALA A 50 30.37 3.27 -20.23
CA ALA A 50 30.08 1.96 -19.64
C ALA A 50 29.34 1.04 -20.62
N TRP A 51 28.35 1.57 -21.36
CA TRP A 51 27.61 0.79 -22.37
C TRP A 51 28.52 0.25 -23.48
N ARG A 52 29.41 1.08 -24.02
CA ARG A 52 30.34 0.65 -25.08
C ARG A 52 31.33 -0.41 -24.57
N LEU A 53 31.91 -0.17 -23.39
CA LEU A 53 32.83 -1.11 -22.74
C LEU A 53 32.16 -2.44 -22.42
N GLN A 54 30.91 -2.41 -21.96
CA GLN A 54 30.13 -3.61 -21.68
C GLN A 54 29.84 -4.42 -22.95
N ARG A 55 29.59 -3.76 -24.09
CA ARG A 55 29.43 -4.47 -25.39
C ARG A 55 30.73 -5.12 -25.86
N LEU A 56 31.87 -4.48 -25.63
CA LEU A 56 33.18 -5.08 -25.92
C LEU A 56 33.45 -6.29 -25.03
N LEU A 57 33.16 -6.18 -23.72
CA LEU A 57 33.23 -7.31 -22.79
C LEU A 57 32.36 -8.46 -23.27
N LEU A 58 31.13 -8.16 -23.70
CA LEU A 58 30.19 -9.18 -24.15
C LEU A 58 30.62 -9.88 -25.45
N ALA A 59 31.36 -9.17 -26.32
CA ALA A 59 31.92 -9.75 -27.53
C ALA A 59 33.08 -10.72 -27.23
N GLN A 60 33.80 -10.52 -26.12
CA GLN A 60 34.91 -11.39 -25.69
C GLN A 60 34.47 -12.50 -24.73
N ASP A 61 33.50 -12.23 -23.86
CA ASP A 61 33.10 -13.08 -22.73
C ASP A 61 31.57 -12.98 -22.51
N PRO A 62 30.75 -13.72 -23.29
CA PRO A 62 29.28 -13.61 -23.30
C PRO A 62 28.61 -14.32 -22.11
N THR A 63 29.07 -14.04 -20.89
CA THR A 63 28.54 -14.61 -19.64
C THR A 63 27.17 -14.04 -19.27
N VAL A 64 26.49 -14.72 -18.35
CA VAL A 64 25.24 -14.23 -17.74
C VAL A 64 25.46 -12.87 -17.10
N GLU A 65 26.56 -12.69 -16.39
CA GLU A 65 27.00 -11.44 -15.76
C GLU A 65 27.19 -10.32 -16.79
N ALA A 66 27.81 -10.63 -17.93
CA ALA A 66 28.01 -9.65 -19.00
C ALA A 66 26.68 -9.19 -19.60
N TRP A 67 25.75 -10.12 -19.87
CA TRP A 67 24.41 -9.79 -20.35
C TRP A 67 23.58 -9.02 -19.31
N MET A 68 23.65 -9.40 -18.03
CA MET A 68 22.96 -8.68 -16.95
C MET A 68 23.52 -7.28 -16.74
N GLY A 69 24.83 -7.09 -16.86
CA GLY A 69 25.48 -5.77 -16.80
C GLY A 69 25.01 -4.86 -17.94
N LEU A 70 24.91 -5.41 -19.16
CA LEU A 70 24.37 -4.66 -20.31
C LEU A 70 22.89 -4.32 -20.10
N ALA A 71 22.10 -5.26 -19.56
CA ALA A 71 20.70 -5.00 -19.25
C ALA A 71 20.52 -3.90 -18.21
N GLY A 72 21.34 -3.89 -17.14
CA GLY A 72 21.32 -2.85 -16.11
C GLY A 72 21.61 -1.47 -16.68
N LEU A 73 22.65 -1.34 -17.51
CA LEU A 73 22.97 -0.09 -18.20
C LEU A 73 21.86 0.34 -19.17
N ALA A 74 21.10 -0.61 -19.74
CA ALA A 74 19.99 -0.29 -20.65
C ALA A 74 18.85 0.33 -19.86
N ALA A 75 18.52 -0.25 -18.70
CA ALA A 75 17.51 0.25 -17.80
C ALA A 75 17.88 1.65 -17.26
N GLU A 76 19.12 1.87 -16.81
CA GLU A 76 19.61 3.18 -16.34
C GLU A 76 19.55 4.27 -17.42
N ARG A 77 19.66 3.88 -18.70
CA ARG A 77 19.53 4.78 -19.85
C ARG A 77 18.09 5.00 -20.32
N GLY A 78 17.10 4.41 -19.63
CA GLY A 78 15.69 4.51 -20.03
C GLY A 78 15.34 3.67 -21.26
N HIS A 79 16.06 2.57 -21.51
CA HIS A 79 15.79 1.63 -22.61
C HIS A 79 15.31 0.26 -22.11
N PRO A 80 14.12 0.16 -21.50
CA PRO A 80 13.65 -1.07 -20.85
C PRO A 80 13.44 -2.25 -21.82
N ARG A 81 13.09 -2.02 -23.10
CA ARG A 81 13.00 -3.11 -24.11
C ARG A 81 14.36 -3.74 -24.38
N ALA A 82 15.40 -2.91 -24.49
CA ALA A 82 16.77 -3.40 -24.65
C ALA A 82 17.23 -4.14 -23.39
N ALA A 83 16.83 -3.68 -22.19
CA ALA A 83 17.09 -4.39 -20.94
C ALA A 83 16.44 -5.79 -20.93
N LEU A 84 15.15 -5.89 -21.26
CA LEU A 84 14.45 -7.18 -21.34
C LEU A 84 15.03 -8.10 -22.42
N ALA A 85 15.48 -7.55 -23.56
CA ALA A 85 16.14 -8.34 -24.61
C ALA A 85 17.49 -8.91 -24.12
N CYS A 86 18.27 -8.10 -23.40
CA CYS A 86 19.52 -8.55 -22.78
C CYS A 86 19.27 -9.60 -21.68
N HIS A 87 18.24 -9.43 -20.85
CA HIS A 87 17.84 -10.46 -19.88
C HIS A 87 17.40 -11.75 -20.56
N ARG A 88 16.68 -11.68 -21.69
CA ARG A 88 16.32 -12.87 -22.48
C ARG A 88 17.55 -13.61 -23.00
N ARG A 89 18.57 -12.88 -23.46
CA ARG A 89 19.86 -13.47 -23.82
C ARG A 89 20.56 -14.09 -22.61
N ALA A 90 20.56 -13.42 -21.46
CA ALA A 90 21.11 -13.98 -20.22
C ALA A 90 20.41 -15.30 -19.81
N MET A 91 19.08 -15.38 -19.95
CA MET A 91 18.30 -16.60 -19.71
C MET A 91 18.67 -17.73 -20.69
N ALA A 92 18.96 -17.41 -21.96
CA ALA A 92 19.42 -18.41 -22.91
C ALA A 92 20.81 -18.97 -22.56
N VAL A 93 21.70 -18.15 -21.98
CA VAL A 93 23.03 -18.58 -21.53
C VAL A 93 22.97 -19.44 -20.26
N ALA A 94 22.07 -19.11 -19.32
CA ALA A 94 21.83 -19.93 -18.13
C ALA A 94 20.33 -20.22 -17.91
N PRO A 95 19.78 -21.23 -18.62
CA PRO A 95 18.34 -21.53 -18.61
C PRO A 95 17.78 -21.90 -17.23
N ARG A 96 18.63 -22.39 -16.32
CA ARG A 96 18.25 -22.82 -14.97
C ARG A 96 18.47 -21.74 -13.90
N SER A 97 18.87 -20.53 -14.28
CA SER A 97 19.15 -19.45 -13.32
C SER A 97 17.95 -18.54 -13.10
N ILE A 98 17.58 -18.32 -11.83
CA ILE A 98 16.55 -17.33 -11.44
C ILE A 98 17.06 -15.88 -11.49
N ARG A 99 18.37 -15.65 -11.50
CA ARG A 99 18.96 -14.30 -11.38
C ARG A 99 18.50 -13.34 -12.50
N PRO A 100 18.46 -13.73 -13.78
CA PRO A 100 17.94 -12.85 -14.84
C PRO A 100 16.44 -12.56 -14.69
N TRP A 101 15.65 -13.54 -14.26
CA TRP A 101 14.22 -13.41 -14.03
C TRP A 101 13.89 -12.39 -12.94
N ASN A 102 14.62 -12.39 -11.83
CA ASN A 102 14.44 -11.40 -10.76
C ASN A 102 14.57 -9.96 -11.27
N ARG A 103 15.47 -9.72 -12.23
CA ARG A 103 15.62 -8.40 -12.87
C ARG A 103 14.47 -8.10 -13.83
N VAL A 104 14.02 -9.08 -14.61
CA VAL A 104 12.83 -8.96 -15.46
C VAL A 104 11.60 -8.57 -14.65
N PHE A 105 11.35 -9.24 -13.52
CA PHE A 105 10.20 -8.95 -12.67
C PHE A 105 10.20 -7.49 -12.20
N ALA A 106 11.36 -6.99 -11.77
CA ALA A 106 11.53 -5.61 -11.33
C ALA A 106 11.30 -4.62 -12.47
N VAL A 107 11.85 -4.86 -13.67
CA VAL A 107 11.64 -4.00 -14.84
C VAL A 107 10.16 -3.95 -15.23
N LEU A 108 9.49 -5.11 -15.34
CA LEU A 108 8.07 -5.19 -15.68
C LEU A 108 7.20 -4.47 -14.65
N ARG A 109 7.50 -4.66 -13.37
CA ARG A 109 6.80 -3.99 -12.27
C ARG A 109 6.94 -2.48 -12.28
N GLN A 110 8.08 -1.97 -12.73
CA GLN A 110 8.35 -0.53 -12.75
C GLN A 110 7.86 0.15 -14.03
N GLN A 111 7.85 -0.55 -15.16
CA GLN A 111 7.73 0.06 -16.49
C GLN A 111 6.52 -0.43 -17.29
N VAL A 112 5.88 -1.52 -16.87
CA VAL A 112 4.80 -2.16 -17.64
C VAL A 112 3.54 -2.35 -16.80
N SER A 113 3.56 -3.31 -15.87
CA SER A 113 2.45 -3.59 -14.95
C SER A 113 2.85 -4.64 -13.91
N GLN A 114 2.16 -4.62 -12.76
CA GLN A 114 2.19 -5.70 -11.77
C GLN A 114 1.70 -7.01 -12.38
N THR A 115 0.63 -6.97 -13.17
CA THR A 115 0.09 -8.15 -13.85
C THR A 115 1.13 -8.76 -14.79
N ALA A 116 1.87 -7.95 -15.55
CA ALA A 116 2.94 -8.46 -16.40
C ALA A 116 4.09 -9.08 -15.60
N SER A 117 4.46 -8.47 -14.47
CA SER A 117 5.47 -9.02 -13.55
C SER A 117 5.03 -10.38 -13.01
N ALA A 118 3.77 -10.51 -12.57
CA ALA A 118 3.19 -11.76 -12.07
C ALA A 118 3.14 -12.85 -13.15
N LEU A 119 2.72 -12.52 -14.38
CA LEU A 119 2.76 -13.47 -15.51
C LEU A 119 4.18 -13.95 -15.80
N ALA A 120 5.18 -13.06 -15.78
CA ALA A 120 6.56 -13.46 -15.95
C ALA A 120 7.05 -14.40 -14.84
N MET A 121 6.59 -14.21 -13.60
CA MET A 121 6.89 -15.14 -12.50
C MET A 121 6.25 -16.51 -12.72
N THR A 122 5.04 -16.57 -13.29
CA THR A 122 4.43 -17.84 -13.71
C THR A 122 5.27 -18.54 -14.79
N CYS A 123 5.66 -17.82 -15.86
CA CYS A 123 6.53 -18.38 -16.89
C CYS A 123 7.89 -18.84 -16.34
N ALA A 124 8.43 -18.15 -15.34
CA ALA A 124 9.66 -18.54 -14.68
C ALA A 124 9.49 -19.86 -13.92
N GLU A 125 8.36 -20.08 -13.24
CA GLU A 125 8.06 -21.36 -12.57
C GLU A 125 7.86 -22.49 -13.57
N ASP A 126 7.11 -22.26 -14.63
CA ASP A 126 6.86 -23.30 -15.65
C ASP A 126 8.19 -23.80 -16.25
N ARG A 127 9.19 -22.92 -16.35
CA ARG A 127 10.52 -23.24 -16.89
C ARG A 127 11.51 -23.77 -15.86
N LEU A 128 11.50 -23.24 -14.64
CA LEU A 128 12.50 -23.55 -13.61
C LEU A 128 12.01 -24.58 -12.58
N GLY A 129 10.72 -24.87 -12.55
CA GLY A 129 10.07 -25.61 -11.47
C GLY A 129 9.84 -24.75 -10.22
N ALA A 130 9.33 -25.38 -9.16
CA ALA A 130 9.16 -24.73 -7.87
C ALA A 130 10.52 -24.42 -7.24
N LEU A 131 10.87 -23.13 -7.19
CA LEU A 131 12.09 -22.65 -6.54
C LEU A 131 11.73 -21.89 -5.26
N PRO A 132 12.32 -22.22 -4.09
CA PRO A 132 12.04 -21.51 -2.84
C PRO A 132 12.23 -19.99 -2.92
N ASP A 133 13.26 -19.52 -3.63
CA ASP A 133 13.54 -18.08 -3.83
C ASP A 133 12.43 -17.37 -4.63
N LEU A 134 11.77 -18.09 -5.54
CA LEU A 134 10.66 -17.55 -6.34
C LEU A 134 9.36 -17.59 -5.53
N SER A 135 9.15 -18.61 -4.69
CA SER A 135 7.99 -18.74 -3.81
C SER A 135 7.78 -17.49 -2.96
N MET A 136 8.82 -17.01 -2.26
CA MET A 136 8.70 -15.80 -1.43
C MET A 136 8.42 -14.55 -2.26
N THR A 137 9.11 -14.40 -3.40
CA THR A 137 8.94 -13.25 -4.30
C THR A 137 7.51 -13.16 -4.83
N ARG A 138 6.92 -14.30 -5.19
CA ARG A 138 5.52 -14.40 -5.61
C ARG A 138 4.56 -14.20 -4.45
N LEU A 139 4.84 -14.77 -3.27
CA LEU A 139 3.97 -14.61 -2.10
C LEU A 139 3.85 -13.14 -1.72
N ARG A 140 4.96 -12.40 -1.71
CA ARG A 140 4.98 -10.96 -1.48
C ARG A 140 4.17 -10.19 -2.54
N ALA A 141 4.34 -10.54 -3.82
CA ALA A 141 3.61 -9.89 -4.91
C ALA A 141 2.10 -10.15 -4.85
N ALA A 142 1.70 -11.40 -4.61
CA ALA A 142 0.32 -11.80 -4.41
C ALA A 142 -0.27 -11.09 -3.19
N TRP A 143 0.47 -11.03 -2.07
CA TRP A 143 0.04 -10.34 -0.87
C TRP A 143 -0.21 -8.87 -1.15
N GLN A 144 0.75 -8.16 -1.75
CA GLN A 144 0.63 -6.73 -2.07
C GLN A 144 -0.52 -6.44 -3.04
N SER A 145 -0.71 -7.29 -4.06
CA SER A 145 -1.78 -7.16 -5.05
C SER A 145 -3.14 -7.62 -4.55
N GLY A 146 -3.20 -8.14 -3.32
CA GLY A 146 -4.41 -8.68 -2.72
C GLY A 146 -4.87 -9.99 -3.36
N GLU A 147 -4.04 -10.78 -4.02
CA GLU A 147 -4.47 -12.04 -4.62
C GLU A 147 -4.60 -13.14 -3.55
N GLY A 148 -5.67 -13.08 -2.75
CA GLY A 148 -5.84 -13.91 -1.56
C GLY A 148 -5.70 -15.41 -1.80
N ALA A 149 -6.38 -15.94 -2.83
CA ALA A 149 -6.31 -17.37 -3.19
C ALA A 149 -4.91 -17.80 -3.64
N LEU A 150 -4.20 -16.92 -4.35
CA LEU A 150 -2.81 -17.17 -4.75
C LEU A 150 -1.89 -17.15 -3.53
N CYS A 151 -2.09 -16.23 -2.58
CA CYS A 151 -1.35 -16.24 -1.30
C CYS A 151 -1.52 -17.58 -0.58
N ASP A 152 -2.75 -18.09 -0.47
CA ASP A 152 -3.01 -19.35 0.24
C ASP A 152 -2.25 -20.52 -0.42
N THR A 153 -2.27 -20.56 -1.74
CA THR A 153 -1.53 -21.58 -2.51
C THR A 153 -0.02 -21.45 -2.33
N LEU A 154 0.50 -20.22 -2.25
CA LEU A 154 1.93 -19.97 -2.08
C LEU A 154 2.41 -20.18 -0.64
N LEU A 155 1.52 -20.03 0.35
CA LEU A 155 1.81 -20.31 1.76
C LEU A 155 2.00 -21.80 2.05
N THR A 156 1.60 -22.71 1.16
CA THR A 156 1.91 -24.14 1.31
C THR A 156 3.29 -24.50 0.75
N ARG A 157 4.01 -23.56 0.13
CA ARG A 157 5.31 -23.79 -0.48
C ARG A 157 6.44 -23.49 0.50
N GLU A 158 7.53 -24.25 0.34
CA GLU A 158 8.76 -23.98 1.06
C GLU A 158 9.39 -22.64 0.64
N VAL A 159 9.94 -21.93 1.62
CA VAL A 159 10.73 -20.72 1.43
C VAL A 159 12.08 -20.88 2.14
N PRO A 160 13.13 -20.17 1.70
CA PRO A 160 14.41 -20.19 2.38
C PRO A 160 14.30 -19.77 3.86
N PRO A 161 15.14 -20.30 4.77
CA PRO A 161 15.10 -19.93 6.19
C PRO A 161 15.23 -18.43 6.48
N ARG A 162 15.89 -17.67 5.60
CA ARG A 162 16.01 -16.20 5.69
C ARG A 162 14.68 -15.47 5.47
N ASP A 163 13.74 -16.10 4.75
CA ASP A 163 12.47 -15.52 4.34
C ASP A 163 11.30 -15.98 5.24
N LEU A 164 11.51 -17.02 6.07
CA LEU A 164 10.50 -17.50 7.03
C LEU A 164 9.88 -16.39 7.88
N PRO A 165 10.63 -15.40 8.41
CA PRO A 165 10.02 -14.34 9.22
C PRO A 165 9.03 -13.47 8.44
N GLU A 166 9.30 -13.15 7.18
CA GLU A 166 8.38 -12.36 6.35
C GLU A 166 7.19 -13.21 5.87
N ARG A 167 7.44 -14.47 5.53
CA ARG A 167 6.38 -15.44 5.22
C ARG A 167 5.40 -15.56 6.37
N ALA A 168 5.89 -15.68 7.60
CA ALA A 168 5.05 -15.77 8.80
C ALA A 168 4.22 -14.50 9.04
N GLU A 169 4.76 -13.29 8.77
CA GLU A 169 3.97 -12.06 8.86
C GLU A 169 2.76 -12.09 7.92
N ILE A 170 2.96 -12.54 6.68
CA ILE A 170 1.88 -12.69 5.70
C ILE A 170 0.91 -13.79 6.13
N ALA A 171 1.42 -14.93 6.60
CA ALA A 171 0.60 -16.06 7.03
C ALA A 171 -0.29 -15.71 8.23
N VAL A 172 0.28 -15.08 9.26
CA VAL A 172 -0.44 -14.60 10.45
C VAL A 172 -1.49 -13.58 10.04
N ALA A 173 -1.14 -12.56 9.26
CA ALA A 173 -2.11 -11.56 8.81
C ALA A 173 -3.24 -12.19 7.99
N ARG A 174 -2.93 -13.22 7.18
CA ARG A 174 -3.93 -13.93 6.38
C ARG A 174 -4.84 -14.80 7.24
N ALA A 175 -4.30 -15.51 8.23
CA ALA A 175 -5.05 -16.31 9.18
C ALA A 175 -6.00 -15.43 10.03
N LEU A 176 -5.49 -14.30 10.56
CA LEU A 176 -6.30 -13.31 11.28
C LEU A 176 -7.45 -12.74 10.44
N SER A 177 -7.26 -12.58 9.12
CA SER A 177 -8.35 -12.13 8.25
C SER A 177 -9.50 -13.11 8.09
N ARG A 178 -9.24 -14.39 8.39
CA ARG A 178 -10.22 -15.48 8.39
C ARG A 178 -10.74 -15.82 9.78
N ASP A 179 -10.28 -15.11 10.81
CA ASP A 179 -10.55 -15.46 12.20
C ASP A 179 -9.95 -16.84 12.60
N ASP A 180 -8.89 -17.26 11.91
CA ASP A 180 -8.18 -18.52 12.19
C ASP A 180 -7.00 -18.26 13.13
N ILE A 181 -7.32 -18.15 14.41
CA ILE A 181 -6.33 -17.90 15.46
C ILE A 181 -5.33 -19.05 15.60
N ALA A 182 -5.79 -20.30 15.44
CA ALA A 182 -4.96 -21.48 15.63
C ALA A 182 -3.82 -21.52 14.61
N THR A 183 -4.13 -21.26 13.34
CA THR A 183 -3.10 -21.15 12.29
C THR A 183 -2.16 -19.98 12.56
N ALA A 184 -2.67 -18.84 13.01
CA ALA A 184 -1.82 -17.70 13.34
C ALA A 184 -0.82 -18.01 14.47
N GLU A 185 -1.25 -18.71 15.52
CA GLU A 185 -0.37 -19.15 16.61
C GLU A 185 0.64 -20.20 16.14
N ALA A 186 0.22 -21.16 15.32
CA ALA A 186 1.11 -22.17 14.76
C ALA A 186 2.23 -21.55 13.90
N GLU A 187 1.90 -20.58 13.04
CA GLU A 187 2.88 -19.86 12.22
C GLU A 187 3.89 -19.07 13.08
N LEU A 188 3.42 -18.46 14.16
CA LEU A 188 4.31 -17.76 15.10
C LEU A 188 5.22 -18.74 15.84
N SER A 189 4.69 -19.88 16.31
CA SER A 189 5.47 -20.92 17.00
C SER A 189 6.49 -21.61 16.10
N ALA A 190 6.26 -21.63 14.79
CA ALA A 190 7.19 -22.19 13.80
C ALA A 190 8.37 -21.26 13.48
N LEU A 191 8.40 -20.02 14.01
CA LEU A 191 9.52 -19.12 13.78
C LEU A 191 10.81 -19.64 14.44
N PRO A 192 11.96 -19.59 13.75
CA PRO A 192 13.23 -19.98 14.35
C PRO A 192 13.59 -19.15 15.58
N ASP A 193 14.23 -19.74 16.58
CA ASP A 193 14.68 -19.04 17.81
C ASP A 193 15.58 -17.83 17.54
N ARG A 194 16.36 -17.89 16.46
CA ARG A 194 17.23 -16.79 16.00
C ARG A 194 16.48 -15.64 15.32
N THR A 195 15.15 -15.71 15.22
CA THR A 195 14.34 -14.62 14.68
C THR A 195 14.46 -13.41 15.60
N ASP A 196 14.49 -12.21 15.02
CA ASP A 196 14.43 -10.97 15.79
C ASP A 196 13.29 -11.04 16.83
N PRO A 197 13.61 -11.05 18.14
CA PRO A 197 12.61 -11.15 19.20
C PRO A 197 11.54 -10.06 19.08
N GLN A 198 11.88 -8.89 18.53
CA GLN A 198 10.94 -7.79 18.33
C GLN A 198 9.85 -8.15 17.31
N ARG A 199 10.20 -8.90 16.25
CA ARG A 199 9.23 -9.36 15.25
C ARG A 199 8.25 -10.35 15.86
N GLY A 200 8.73 -11.31 16.65
CA GLY A 200 7.87 -12.26 17.37
C GLY A 200 6.89 -11.56 18.32
N LEU A 201 7.38 -10.57 19.08
CA LEU A 201 6.52 -9.75 19.96
C LEU A 201 5.43 -9.01 19.19
N ARG A 202 5.76 -8.37 18.05
CA ARG A 202 4.76 -7.67 17.22
C ARG A 202 3.71 -8.63 16.67
N LEU A 203 4.09 -9.81 16.21
CA LEU A 203 3.15 -10.81 15.72
C LEU A 203 2.24 -11.33 16.84
N ARG A 204 2.80 -11.60 18.02
CA ARG A 204 2.00 -12.00 19.18
C ARG A 204 1.01 -10.92 19.60
N ALA A 205 1.43 -9.65 19.60
CA ALA A 205 0.55 -8.51 19.88
C ALA A 205 -0.55 -8.38 18.82
N ALA A 206 -0.25 -8.60 17.54
CA ALA A 206 -1.25 -8.60 16.46
C ALA A 206 -2.28 -9.73 16.64
N ILE A 207 -1.85 -10.94 17.04
CA ILE A 207 -2.76 -12.06 17.34
C ILE A 207 -3.66 -11.72 18.52
N LEU A 208 -3.11 -11.21 19.62
CA LEU A 208 -3.88 -10.75 20.78
C LEU A 208 -4.89 -9.66 20.39
N GLY A 209 -4.48 -8.71 19.53
CA GLY A 209 -5.36 -7.69 19.00
C GLY A 209 -6.50 -8.25 18.13
N GLY A 210 -6.22 -9.27 17.31
CA GLY A 210 -7.24 -9.98 16.53
C GLY A 210 -8.26 -10.73 17.41
N GLN A 211 -7.83 -11.20 18.58
CA GLN A 211 -8.71 -11.79 19.61
C GLN A 211 -9.49 -10.74 20.43
N GLY A 212 -9.33 -9.44 20.13
CA GLY A 212 -9.90 -8.35 20.94
C GLY A 212 -9.21 -8.13 22.30
N ARG A 213 -8.11 -8.82 22.59
CA ARG A 213 -7.35 -8.73 23.85
C ARG A 213 -6.34 -7.58 23.80
N HIS A 214 -6.84 -6.37 23.58
CA HIS A 214 -6.02 -5.18 23.39
C HIS A 214 -5.13 -4.85 24.61
N ASP A 215 -5.63 -5.06 25.83
CA ASP A 215 -4.84 -4.84 27.05
C ASP A 215 -3.65 -5.81 27.17
N ALA A 216 -3.86 -7.07 26.80
CA ALA A 216 -2.79 -8.07 26.79
C ALA A 216 -1.74 -7.75 25.71
N ALA A 217 -2.18 -7.28 24.54
CA ALA A 217 -1.28 -6.83 23.48
C ALA A 217 -0.44 -5.63 23.93
N LEU A 218 -1.07 -4.66 24.60
CA LEU A 218 -0.40 -3.49 25.15
C LEU A 218 0.63 -3.87 26.22
N HIS A 219 0.23 -4.69 27.21
CA HIS A 219 1.11 -5.14 28.28
C HIS A 219 2.35 -5.86 27.72
N LEU A 220 2.15 -6.70 26.69
CA LEU A 220 3.25 -7.39 26.01
C LEU A 220 4.24 -6.42 25.36
N LEU A 221 3.73 -5.39 24.67
CA LEU A 221 4.56 -4.39 24.01
C LEU A 221 5.29 -3.49 25.00
N GLN A 222 4.68 -3.18 26.15
CA GLN A 222 5.27 -2.39 27.23
C GLN A 222 6.43 -3.10 27.94
N ALA A 223 6.37 -4.43 28.06
CA ALA A 223 7.40 -5.22 28.73
C ALA A 223 8.73 -5.30 27.93
N GLY A 224 8.71 -4.98 26.63
CA GLY A 224 9.91 -4.95 25.80
C GLY A 224 10.66 -3.61 25.87
N PRO A 225 11.97 -3.56 25.60
CA PRO A 225 12.70 -2.29 25.51
C PRO A 225 12.08 -1.33 24.46
N ALA A 226 12.21 -0.01 24.59
CA ALA A 226 11.68 0.95 23.62
C ALA A 226 12.83 1.62 22.84
N ASP A 227 13.54 0.85 22.03
CA ASP A 227 14.83 1.20 21.43
C ASP A 227 14.79 1.54 19.93
N SER A 228 13.67 1.28 19.24
CA SER A 228 13.53 1.54 17.81
C SER A 228 12.27 2.35 17.47
N PRO A 229 12.30 3.16 16.37
CA PRO A 229 11.12 3.86 15.88
C PRO A 229 9.93 2.93 15.59
N GLU A 230 10.20 1.73 15.09
CA GLU A 230 9.21 0.70 14.78
C GLU A 230 8.51 0.20 16.06
N ARG A 231 9.26 0.02 17.16
CA ARG A 231 8.69 -0.38 18.45
C ARG A 231 7.86 0.71 19.10
N LEU A 232 8.36 1.94 19.09
CA LEU A 232 7.62 3.10 19.59
C LEU A 232 6.32 3.30 18.78
N GLY A 233 6.37 3.08 17.46
CA GLY A 233 5.19 3.07 16.60
C GLY A 233 4.17 2.02 17.04
N ALA A 234 4.57 0.74 17.11
CA ALA A 234 3.67 -0.35 17.51
C ALA A 234 3.08 -0.17 18.92
N LEU A 235 3.88 0.31 19.87
CA LEU A 235 3.41 0.61 21.23
C LEU A 235 2.40 1.76 21.23
N ALA A 236 2.67 2.84 20.49
CA ALA A 236 1.73 3.95 20.37
C ALA A 236 0.42 3.52 19.68
N GLU A 237 0.50 2.66 18.67
CA GLU A 237 -0.69 2.09 18.03
C GLU A 237 -1.55 1.30 19.03
N ALA A 238 -0.92 0.45 19.84
CA ALA A 238 -1.61 -0.28 20.91
C ALA A 238 -2.20 0.66 21.98
N GLN A 239 -1.46 1.71 22.38
CA GLN A 239 -1.93 2.72 23.34
C GLN A 239 -3.15 3.48 22.82
N ILE A 240 -3.18 3.86 21.54
CA ILE A 240 -4.34 4.54 20.93
C ILE A 240 -5.57 3.62 20.91
N ARG A 241 -5.39 2.33 20.56
CA ARG A 241 -6.48 1.33 20.63
C ARG A 241 -6.98 1.11 22.06
N ALA A 242 -6.10 1.20 23.05
CA ALA A 242 -6.44 1.17 24.47
C ALA A 242 -6.92 2.52 25.03
N ARG A 243 -7.08 3.56 24.20
CA ARG A 243 -7.52 4.93 24.58
C ARG A 243 -6.59 5.63 25.60
N LEU A 244 -5.32 5.25 25.57
CA LEU A 244 -4.21 5.86 26.30
C LEU A 244 -3.51 6.90 25.40
N TRP A 245 -4.26 7.88 24.90
CA TRP A 245 -3.75 8.86 23.94
C TRP A 245 -2.65 9.77 24.50
N PRO A 246 -2.73 10.27 25.75
CA PRO A 246 -1.63 11.02 26.35
C PRO A 246 -0.33 10.20 26.45
N GLU A 247 -0.43 8.92 26.74
CA GLU A 247 0.68 7.98 26.81
C GLU A 247 1.25 7.71 25.42
N ALA A 248 0.40 7.51 24.41
CA ALA A 248 0.82 7.42 23.01
C ALA A 248 1.57 8.68 22.56
N TYR A 249 1.10 9.86 22.96
CA TYR A 249 1.76 11.14 22.68
C TYR A 249 3.15 11.20 23.28
N ALA A 250 3.29 10.76 24.54
CA ALA A 250 4.57 10.70 25.22
C ALA A 250 5.53 9.68 24.58
N THR A 251 5.04 8.47 24.25
CA THR A 251 5.80 7.41 23.58
C THR A 251 6.42 7.91 22.27
N LEU A 252 5.68 8.69 21.48
CA LEU A 252 6.17 9.18 20.18
C LEU A 252 7.00 10.48 20.26
N ALA A 253 7.07 11.14 21.41
CA ALA A 253 7.78 12.40 21.57
C ALA A 253 9.24 12.38 21.10
N PRO A 254 10.05 11.32 21.36
CA PRO A 254 11.44 11.24 20.87
C PRO A 254 11.55 11.29 19.34
N LEU A 255 10.58 10.74 18.62
CA LEU A 255 10.61 10.60 17.16
C LEU A 255 10.25 11.88 16.41
N ARG A 256 9.64 12.88 17.08
CA ARG A 256 9.18 14.12 16.44
C ARG A 256 10.29 14.90 15.76
N ARG A 257 11.46 15.02 16.42
CA ARG A 257 12.62 15.73 15.85
C ARG A 257 13.17 14.99 14.63
N GLU A 258 13.19 13.67 14.67
CA GLU A 258 13.70 12.82 13.60
C GLU A 258 12.79 12.89 12.37
N VAL A 259 11.47 12.82 12.57
CA VAL A 259 10.48 12.90 11.50
C VAL A 259 10.47 14.28 10.82
N ARG A 260 10.59 15.37 11.59
CA ARG A 260 10.69 16.73 11.03
C ARG A 260 11.92 16.93 10.14
N ARG A 261 13.03 16.24 10.44
CA ARG A 261 14.29 16.35 9.70
C ARG A 261 14.37 15.38 8.51
N ALA A 262 13.57 14.31 8.51
CA ALA A 262 13.59 13.30 7.46
C ALA A 262 13.09 13.88 6.13
N ARG A 263 13.99 13.96 5.14
CA ARG A 263 13.61 14.22 3.73
C ARG A 263 13.14 12.90 3.10
N GLY A 264 11.82 12.68 3.08
CA GLY A 264 11.20 11.48 2.50
C GLY A 264 11.28 10.23 3.38
N GLY A 265 10.44 9.23 3.09
CA GLY A 265 10.53 7.87 3.68
C GLY A 265 9.75 7.59 4.97
N LYS A 266 9.29 8.60 5.73
CA LYS A 266 8.57 8.40 7.02
C LYS A 266 7.10 8.81 7.00
N ARG A 267 6.36 8.41 5.96
CA ARG A 267 4.95 8.82 5.80
C ARG A 267 4.04 8.25 6.90
N ALA A 268 4.13 6.95 7.18
CA ALA A 268 3.31 6.29 8.21
C ALA A 268 3.51 6.94 9.59
N LEU A 269 4.77 7.15 9.97
CA LEU A 269 5.10 7.79 11.25
C LEU A 269 4.65 9.26 11.33
N ARG A 270 4.68 10.01 10.21
CA ARG A 270 4.07 11.37 10.15
C ARG A 270 2.58 11.34 10.40
N HIS A 271 1.86 10.42 9.77
CA HIS A 271 0.42 10.27 9.96
C HIS A 271 0.10 9.88 11.41
N LEU A 272 0.86 8.96 12.00
CA LEU A 272 0.69 8.55 13.39
C LEU A 272 0.92 9.72 14.37
N LEU A 273 1.96 10.54 14.14
CA LEU A 273 2.20 11.74 14.94
C LEU A 273 1.05 12.76 14.82
N ALA A 274 0.58 13.03 13.60
CA ALA A 274 -0.53 13.95 13.37
C ALA A 274 -1.83 13.47 14.01
N LEU A 275 -2.11 12.16 13.96
CA LEU A 275 -3.25 11.55 14.63
C LEU A 275 -3.17 11.77 16.14
N VAL A 276 -2.03 11.47 16.75
CA VAL A 276 -1.90 11.58 18.20
C VAL A 276 -1.94 13.04 18.66
N ASP A 277 -1.44 13.99 17.87
CA ASP A 277 -1.60 15.42 18.11
C ASP A 277 -3.08 15.84 18.17
N ASP A 278 -3.89 15.35 17.22
CA ASP A 278 -5.34 15.63 17.18
C ASP A 278 -6.09 14.98 18.36
N LEU A 279 -5.75 13.73 18.70
CA LEU A 279 -6.42 12.99 19.77
C LEU A 279 -6.20 13.58 21.17
N VAL A 280 -5.09 14.29 21.40
CA VAL A 280 -4.77 14.92 22.70
C VAL A 280 -5.03 16.42 22.74
N ALA A 281 -5.65 16.98 21.69
CA ALA A 281 -5.86 18.42 21.54
C ALA A 281 -6.65 19.01 22.72
N ASP A 282 -7.64 18.29 23.24
CA ASP A 282 -8.46 18.72 24.38
C ASP A 282 -8.40 17.71 25.54
N ARG A 283 -7.54 18.00 26.53
CA ARG A 283 -7.39 17.15 27.73
C ARG A 283 -8.58 17.21 28.67
N ALA A 284 -9.31 18.32 28.71
CA ALA A 284 -10.48 18.44 29.57
C ALA A 284 -11.61 17.56 29.02
N LEU A 285 -11.79 17.57 27.70
CA LEU A 285 -12.75 16.71 27.01
C LEU A 285 -12.44 15.23 27.19
N ILE A 286 -11.16 14.82 27.15
CA ILE A 286 -10.74 13.44 27.45
C ILE A 286 -11.18 13.04 28.86
N ALA A 287 -10.94 13.89 29.87
CA ALA A 287 -11.29 13.59 31.25
C ALA A 287 -12.81 13.46 31.43
N GLN A 288 -13.57 14.36 30.80
CA GLN A 288 -15.03 14.33 30.79
C GLN A 288 -15.55 13.05 30.13
N ALA A 289 -15.08 12.72 28.93
CA ALA A 289 -15.54 11.56 28.16
C ALA A 289 -15.28 10.22 28.88
N ARG A 290 -14.17 10.10 29.62
CA ARG A 290 -13.85 8.91 30.44
C ARG A 290 -14.83 8.70 31.60
N GLY A 291 -15.47 9.77 32.08
CA GLY A 291 -16.48 9.70 33.14
C GLY A 291 -17.91 9.48 32.63
N CYS A 292 -18.14 9.51 31.31
CA CYS A 292 -19.47 9.34 30.74
C CYS A 292 -19.87 7.86 30.63
N ASP A 293 -21.15 7.59 30.84
CA ASP A 293 -21.80 6.36 30.38
C ASP A 293 -21.98 6.40 28.84
N PRO A 294 -22.35 5.29 28.17
CA PRO A 294 -22.53 5.27 26.72
C PRO A 294 -23.49 6.34 26.19
N ALA A 295 -24.59 6.62 26.90
CA ALA A 295 -25.56 7.64 26.51
C ALA A 295 -25.02 9.06 26.69
N GLY A 296 -24.28 9.33 27.77
CA GLY A 296 -23.58 10.60 28.01
C GLY A 296 -22.48 10.85 26.99
N LEU A 297 -21.74 9.81 26.60
CA LEU A 297 -20.72 9.89 25.57
C LEU A 297 -21.33 10.22 24.20
N ALA A 298 -22.48 9.62 23.86
CA ALA A 298 -23.22 9.96 22.64
C ALA A 298 -23.64 11.44 22.61
N ARG A 299 -24.24 11.94 23.70
CA ARG A 299 -24.61 13.37 23.82
C ARG A 299 -23.40 14.30 23.73
N LEU A 300 -22.29 13.90 24.34
CA LEU A 300 -21.04 14.67 24.28
C LEU A 300 -20.48 14.72 22.86
N ALA A 301 -20.52 13.61 22.12
CA ALA A 301 -20.12 13.54 20.73
C ALA A 301 -21.03 14.36 19.80
N GLU A 302 -22.33 14.43 20.09
CA GLU A 302 -23.26 15.33 19.39
C GLU A 302 -22.96 16.81 19.63
N ALA A 303 -22.57 17.17 20.85
CA ALA A 303 -22.18 18.52 21.22
C ALA A 303 -20.82 18.94 20.62
N GLU A 304 -19.89 17.99 20.51
CA GLU A 304 -18.52 18.21 20.02
C GLU A 304 -18.21 17.39 18.74
N PRO A 305 -18.94 17.61 17.62
CA PRO A 305 -18.90 16.75 16.44
C PRO A 305 -17.57 16.82 15.66
N GLN A 306 -16.69 17.76 16.02
CA GLN A 306 -15.35 17.90 15.43
C GLN A 306 -14.28 17.08 16.17
N SER A 307 -14.60 16.53 17.34
CA SER A 307 -13.66 15.74 18.13
C SER A 307 -13.47 14.33 17.54
N LEU A 308 -12.31 14.08 16.93
CA LEU A 308 -11.94 12.74 16.47
C LEU A 308 -11.85 11.74 17.63
N MET A 309 -11.38 12.22 18.78
CA MET A 309 -11.32 11.45 20.01
C MET A 309 -12.69 10.88 20.40
N LEU A 310 -13.74 11.72 20.39
CA LEU A 310 -15.10 11.29 20.74
C LEU A 310 -15.64 10.35 19.68
N ALA A 311 -15.37 10.62 18.41
CA ALA A 311 -15.78 9.78 17.30
C ALA A 311 -15.24 8.34 17.42
N LEU A 312 -13.96 8.17 17.77
CA LEU A 312 -13.38 6.85 18.02
C LEU A 312 -14.06 6.14 19.21
N MET A 313 -14.30 6.86 20.31
CA MET A 313 -14.97 6.26 21.48
C MET A 313 -16.40 5.82 21.16
N VAL A 314 -17.15 6.61 20.38
CA VAL A 314 -18.51 6.28 19.94
C VAL A 314 -18.49 5.06 19.03
N LEU A 315 -17.61 4.98 18.04
CA LEU A 315 -17.58 3.85 17.10
C LEU A 315 -17.33 2.50 17.77
N ASP A 316 -16.62 2.48 18.89
CA ASP A 316 -16.38 1.27 19.69
C ASP A 316 -17.58 0.88 20.60
N LEU A 317 -18.60 1.73 20.75
CA LEU A 317 -19.79 1.40 21.54
C LEU A 317 -20.60 0.29 20.84
N PRO A 318 -21.35 -0.53 21.61
CA PRO A 318 -22.37 -1.39 21.03
C PRO A 318 -23.50 -0.53 20.46
N HIS A 319 -23.69 -0.59 19.14
CA HIS A 319 -24.74 0.18 18.44
C HIS A 319 -26.03 -0.61 18.34
N ALA A 320 -27.14 0.02 18.74
CA ALA A 320 -28.48 -0.54 18.52
C ALA A 320 -28.76 -0.63 17.02
N ARG A 321 -29.34 -1.73 16.56
CA ARG A 321 -29.81 -1.86 15.17
C ARG A 321 -31.22 -1.27 15.12
N PRO A 322 -31.46 -0.12 14.47
CA PRO A 322 -32.82 0.34 14.27
C PRO A 322 -33.62 -0.71 13.50
N ASP A 323 -34.86 -0.98 13.93
CA ASP A 323 -35.74 -2.03 13.39
C ASP A 323 -36.06 -1.87 11.89
N HIS A 324 -35.89 -0.64 11.36
CA HIS A 324 -36.12 -0.29 9.95
C HIS A 324 -34.91 0.41 9.34
N ALA A 325 -33.83 -0.32 9.14
CA ALA A 325 -32.67 0.16 8.41
C ALA A 325 -33.02 0.36 6.92
N VAL A 326 -32.85 1.58 6.40
CA VAL A 326 -32.86 1.80 4.95
C VAL A 326 -31.65 1.06 4.37
N PRO A 327 -31.82 0.12 3.42
CA PRO A 327 -30.72 -0.71 2.96
C PRO A 327 -29.75 0.08 2.07
N ILE A 328 -28.48 -0.31 2.09
CA ILE A 328 -27.48 0.16 1.14
C ILE A 328 -27.88 -0.35 -0.28
N PRO A 329 -28.07 0.55 -1.26
CA PRO A 329 -28.35 0.15 -2.64
C PRO A 329 -27.27 -0.76 -3.24
N GLN A 330 -27.68 -1.72 -4.09
CA GLN A 330 -26.77 -2.63 -4.81
C GLN A 330 -26.08 -1.95 -5.99
N ARG A 331 -25.27 -0.94 -5.67
CA ARG A 331 -24.51 -0.12 -6.61
C ARG A 331 -23.09 0.02 -6.11
N ILE A 332 -22.11 -0.16 -6.99
CA ILE A 332 -20.69 0.10 -6.74
C ILE A 332 -20.27 1.32 -7.57
N VAL A 333 -19.72 2.31 -6.89
CA VAL A 333 -19.20 3.54 -7.49
C VAL A 333 -17.70 3.62 -7.24
N GLN A 334 -16.94 3.84 -8.31
CA GLN A 334 -15.50 4.08 -8.25
C GLN A 334 -15.20 5.40 -8.98
N TYR A 335 -14.14 6.10 -8.59
CA TYR A 335 -13.73 7.35 -9.22
C TYR A 335 -12.31 7.27 -9.75
N TRP A 336 -12.10 7.73 -10.97
CA TRP A 336 -10.79 7.83 -11.58
C TRP A 336 -10.66 9.11 -12.40
N GLU A 337 -9.67 9.93 -12.08
CA GLU A 337 -9.39 11.18 -12.77
C GLU A 337 -8.11 11.18 -13.60
N GLY A 338 -7.42 10.05 -13.60
CA GLY A 338 -6.31 9.84 -14.52
C GLY A 338 -6.80 9.66 -15.97
N PRO A 339 -5.85 9.54 -16.89
CA PRO A 339 -6.08 9.07 -18.25
C PRO A 339 -6.67 7.65 -18.28
N ALA A 340 -6.91 7.05 -19.45
CA ALA A 340 -7.56 5.75 -19.55
C ALA A 340 -6.91 4.72 -18.58
N PRO A 341 -7.68 4.03 -17.71
CA PRO A 341 -7.15 3.08 -16.75
C PRO A 341 -6.19 2.06 -17.39
N GLY A 342 -5.00 1.89 -16.82
CA GLY A 342 -4.07 0.85 -17.24
C GLY A 342 -4.56 -0.56 -16.87
N ARG A 343 -3.89 -1.60 -17.38
CA ARG A 343 -4.28 -3.02 -17.21
C ARG A 343 -4.46 -3.43 -15.74
N ASP A 344 -3.55 -3.01 -14.85
CA ASP A 344 -3.64 -3.35 -13.42
C ASP A 344 -4.91 -2.76 -12.79
N LEU A 345 -5.17 -1.48 -13.06
CA LEU A 345 -6.31 -0.78 -12.49
C LEU A 345 -7.64 -1.37 -13.03
N ILE A 346 -7.68 -1.71 -14.32
CA ILE A 346 -8.82 -2.42 -14.92
C ILE A 346 -9.04 -3.77 -14.20
N GLY A 347 -7.99 -4.56 -13.99
CA GLY A 347 -8.08 -5.85 -13.29
C GLY A 347 -8.55 -5.74 -11.84
N LEU A 348 -8.25 -4.62 -11.17
CA LEU A 348 -8.77 -4.29 -9.84
C LEU A 348 -10.26 -3.92 -9.91
N MET A 349 -10.66 -3.01 -10.80
CA MET A 349 -12.07 -2.65 -11.02
C MET A 349 -12.93 -3.87 -11.42
N ASP A 350 -12.43 -4.74 -12.29
CA ASP A 350 -13.13 -5.94 -12.74
C ASP A 350 -13.29 -7.00 -11.64
N SER A 351 -12.46 -6.97 -10.59
CA SER A 351 -12.68 -7.84 -9.42
C SER A 351 -14.03 -7.54 -8.75
N TRP A 352 -14.46 -6.28 -8.73
CA TRP A 352 -15.76 -5.90 -8.17
C TRP A 352 -16.92 -6.41 -9.00
N ARG A 353 -16.82 -6.31 -10.34
CA ARG A 353 -17.82 -6.83 -11.29
C ARG A 353 -17.98 -8.34 -11.19
N ARG A 354 -16.86 -9.07 -11.10
CA ARG A 354 -16.88 -10.54 -10.98
C ARG A 354 -17.58 -11.02 -9.72
N HIS A 355 -17.43 -10.32 -8.60
CA HIS A 355 -18.06 -10.69 -7.33
C HIS A 355 -19.49 -10.14 -7.15
N HIS A 356 -19.92 -9.21 -8.02
CA HIS A 356 -21.22 -8.56 -7.97
C HIS A 356 -21.80 -8.37 -9.37
N PRO A 357 -22.05 -9.45 -10.15
CA PRO A 357 -22.50 -9.34 -11.53
C PRO A 357 -23.87 -8.65 -11.66
N ASP A 358 -24.71 -8.77 -10.65
CA ASP A 358 -26.09 -8.24 -10.65
C ASP A 358 -26.19 -6.81 -10.10
N TRP A 359 -25.08 -6.21 -9.68
CA TRP A 359 -25.07 -4.86 -9.11
C TRP A 359 -24.79 -3.81 -10.19
N GLU A 360 -25.26 -2.58 -9.98
CA GLU A 360 -24.88 -1.48 -10.87
C GLU A 360 -23.40 -1.10 -10.64
N HIS A 361 -22.59 -1.04 -11.69
CA HIS A 361 -21.20 -0.59 -11.60
C HIS A 361 -21.00 0.74 -12.33
N ARG A 362 -20.53 1.76 -11.62
CA ARG A 362 -20.29 3.09 -12.20
C ARG A 362 -18.86 3.57 -11.95
N LEU A 363 -18.13 3.80 -13.04
CA LEU A 363 -16.86 4.51 -13.01
C LEU A 363 -17.10 6.00 -13.31
N VAL A 364 -16.87 6.85 -12.31
CA VAL A 364 -17.02 8.30 -12.43
C VAL A 364 -15.69 8.91 -12.84
N THR A 365 -15.67 9.59 -13.98
CA THR A 365 -14.51 10.39 -14.41
C THR A 365 -14.56 11.80 -13.82
N ARG A 366 -13.46 12.54 -13.90
CA ARG A 366 -13.43 13.96 -13.50
C ARG A 366 -14.49 14.82 -14.20
N ALA A 367 -14.69 14.62 -15.51
CA ALA A 367 -15.68 15.37 -16.28
C ALA A 367 -17.12 15.01 -15.87
N MET A 368 -17.37 13.73 -15.60
CA MET A 368 -18.65 13.25 -15.07
C MET A 368 -18.92 13.80 -13.68
N ALA A 369 -17.94 13.76 -12.77
CA ALA A 369 -18.03 14.31 -11.43
C ALA A 369 -18.37 15.80 -11.42
N GLN A 370 -17.67 16.60 -12.24
CA GLN A 370 -17.95 18.04 -12.35
C GLN A 370 -19.38 18.31 -12.83
N THR A 371 -19.87 17.51 -13.79
CA THR A 371 -21.25 17.63 -14.30
C THR A 371 -22.27 17.17 -13.27
N TYR A 372 -21.98 16.07 -12.57
CA TYR A 372 -22.80 15.52 -11.51
C TYR A 372 -23.01 16.52 -10.38
N LEU A 373 -21.93 17.13 -9.87
CA LEU A 373 -22.01 18.12 -8.78
C LEU A 373 -22.82 19.36 -9.18
N ARG A 374 -22.70 19.83 -10.43
CA ARG A 374 -23.53 20.94 -10.95
C ARG A 374 -25.01 20.57 -11.04
N ARG A 375 -25.32 19.38 -11.57
CA ARG A 375 -26.71 18.89 -11.72
C ARG A 375 -27.36 18.53 -10.40
N ALA A 376 -26.57 18.15 -9.40
CA ALA A 376 -27.03 17.88 -8.05
C ALA A 376 -27.59 19.13 -7.36
N GLY A 377 -27.38 20.33 -7.90
CA GLY A 377 -27.88 21.57 -7.31
C GLY A 377 -27.10 22.02 -6.09
N ASP A 378 -25.86 21.52 -5.89
CA ASP A 378 -24.95 21.97 -4.84
C ASP A 378 -23.83 22.82 -5.46
N PRO A 379 -24.05 24.14 -5.65
CA PRO A 379 -23.07 25.02 -6.25
C PRO A 379 -21.80 25.15 -5.41
N VAL A 380 -21.91 24.98 -4.09
CA VAL A 380 -20.78 25.09 -3.16
C VAL A 380 -19.87 23.86 -3.30
N ALA A 381 -20.44 22.65 -3.35
CA ALA A 381 -19.66 21.44 -3.60
C ALA A 381 -19.01 21.45 -5.00
N ALA A 382 -19.71 21.96 -6.02
CA ALA A 382 -19.14 22.13 -7.36
C ALA A 382 -17.96 23.13 -7.37
N GLN A 383 -18.06 24.23 -6.61
CA GLN A 383 -16.98 25.20 -6.43
C GLN A 383 -15.78 24.59 -5.69
N ALA A 384 -16.04 23.86 -4.59
CA ALA A 384 -15.01 23.15 -3.85
C ALA A 384 -14.28 22.15 -4.75
N PHE A 385 -15.00 21.36 -5.54
CA PHE A 385 -14.38 20.41 -6.47
C PHE A 385 -13.49 21.08 -7.52
N ALA A 386 -13.90 22.23 -8.03
CA ALA A 386 -13.08 23.01 -8.96
C ALA A 386 -11.80 23.57 -8.30
N ARG A 387 -11.86 23.92 -7.00
CA ARG A 387 -10.72 24.43 -6.21
C ARG A 387 -9.81 23.34 -5.65
N ALA A 388 -10.30 22.12 -5.50
CA ALA A 388 -9.55 21.02 -4.93
C ALA A 388 -8.25 20.79 -5.71
N ARG A 389 -7.11 20.86 -5.00
CA ARG A 389 -5.76 20.78 -5.58
C ARG A 389 -5.31 19.33 -5.79
N THR A 390 -5.74 18.41 -4.92
CA THR A 390 -5.28 17.02 -4.93
C THR A 390 -6.35 16.04 -5.45
N PRO A 391 -5.94 14.92 -6.08
CA PRO A 391 -6.86 13.84 -6.46
C PRO A 391 -7.66 13.28 -5.28
N ALA A 392 -7.02 13.18 -4.11
CA ALA A 392 -7.65 12.71 -2.88
C ALA A 392 -8.80 13.62 -2.43
N ALA A 393 -8.61 14.94 -2.45
CA ALA A 393 -9.66 15.90 -2.12
C ALA A 393 -10.85 15.81 -3.09
N ARG A 394 -10.59 15.68 -4.40
CA ARG A 394 -11.64 15.49 -5.41
C ARG A 394 -12.40 14.18 -5.21
N ALA A 395 -11.69 13.09 -4.94
CA ALA A 395 -12.31 11.79 -4.66
C ALA A 395 -13.18 11.85 -3.40
N ALA A 396 -12.76 12.56 -2.34
CA ALA A 396 -13.54 12.74 -1.12
C ALA A 396 -14.87 13.46 -1.37
N LEU A 397 -14.83 14.57 -2.15
CA LEU A 397 -16.03 15.32 -2.53
C LEU A 397 -16.99 14.48 -3.38
N VAL A 398 -16.47 13.77 -4.39
CA VAL A 398 -17.29 12.92 -5.28
C VAL A 398 -17.90 11.76 -4.51
N ARG A 399 -17.10 11.10 -3.65
CA ARG A 399 -17.59 10.02 -2.77
C ARG A 399 -18.78 10.48 -1.95
N ALA A 400 -18.60 11.56 -1.20
CA ALA A 400 -19.64 12.04 -0.31
C ALA A 400 -20.88 12.50 -1.08
N ALA A 401 -20.72 13.21 -2.20
CA ALA A 401 -21.85 13.70 -3.00
C ALA A 401 -22.64 12.58 -3.70
N VAL A 402 -21.95 11.54 -4.20
CA VAL A 402 -22.64 10.39 -4.81
C VAL A 402 -23.36 9.60 -3.74
N LEU A 403 -22.67 9.22 -2.66
CA LEU A 403 -23.27 8.46 -1.56
C LEU A 403 -24.45 9.19 -0.91
N LEU A 404 -24.38 10.52 -0.76
CA LEU A 404 -25.46 11.30 -0.16
C LEU A 404 -26.76 11.23 -0.98
N ARG A 405 -26.67 11.26 -2.31
CA ARG A 405 -27.85 11.32 -3.18
C ARG A 405 -28.34 9.95 -3.62
N GLU A 406 -27.40 9.07 -3.93
CA GLU A 406 -27.67 7.81 -4.60
C GLU A 406 -27.45 6.60 -3.68
N GLY A 407 -26.74 6.77 -2.57
CA GLY A 407 -26.27 5.66 -1.73
C GLY A 407 -25.38 4.68 -2.51
N GLY A 408 -25.22 3.50 -1.92
CA GLY A 408 -24.48 2.38 -2.49
C GLY A 408 -23.14 2.17 -1.81
N LEU A 409 -22.27 1.38 -2.45
CA LEU A 409 -20.89 1.17 -2.07
C LEU A 409 -19.95 2.04 -2.89
N TRP A 410 -19.11 2.79 -2.20
CA TRP A 410 -17.91 3.39 -2.76
C TRP A 410 -16.72 2.46 -2.56
N ALA A 411 -15.98 2.24 -3.64
CA ALA A 411 -14.70 1.53 -3.61
C ALA A 411 -13.60 2.38 -4.27
N ALA A 412 -12.40 2.38 -3.68
CA ALA A 412 -11.24 2.94 -4.34
C ALA A 412 -10.96 2.17 -5.64
N PRO A 413 -10.52 2.85 -6.71
CA PRO A 413 -10.26 2.21 -8.00
C PRO A 413 -9.10 1.21 -7.94
N ASP A 414 -8.18 1.39 -6.99
CA ASP A 414 -7.03 0.53 -6.69
C ASP A 414 -7.30 -0.48 -5.56
N ALA A 415 -8.57 -0.67 -5.18
CA ALA A 415 -8.98 -1.72 -4.26
C ALA A 415 -9.34 -3.02 -5.01
N ARG A 416 -8.86 -4.16 -4.53
CA ARG A 416 -9.26 -5.48 -5.02
C ARG A 416 -10.38 -6.07 -4.15
N CYS A 417 -11.50 -6.41 -4.77
CA CYS A 417 -12.55 -7.22 -4.18
C CYS A 417 -12.13 -8.70 -4.14
N GLN A 418 -12.23 -9.34 -2.98
CA GLN A 418 -11.87 -10.75 -2.76
C GLN A 418 -13.07 -11.70 -2.82
N GLN A 419 -14.25 -11.19 -2.47
CA GLN A 419 -15.49 -11.94 -2.36
C GLN A 419 -16.68 -10.97 -2.38
N SER A 420 -17.90 -11.48 -2.53
CA SER A 420 -19.11 -10.65 -2.48
C SER A 420 -19.25 -9.97 -1.12
N LEU A 421 -19.65 -8.70 -1.09
CA LEU A 421 -19.95 -7.93 0.12
C LEU A 421 -21.44 -7.95 0.48
N ALA A 422 -22.28 -8.69 -0.26
CA ALA A 422 -23.74 -8.70 -0.08
C ALA A 422 -24.16 -8.97 1.38
N ALA A 423 -23.54 -9.97 2.02
CA ALA A 423 -23.79 -10.31 3.42
C ALA A 423 -23.41 -9.18 4.40
N LEU A 424 -22.41 -8.36 4.05
CA LEU A 424 -22.04 -7.19 4.87
C LEU A 424 -23.02 -6.04 4.70
N THR A 425 -23.58 -5.84 3.51
CA THR A 425 -24.57 -4.78 3.24
C THR A 425 -25.98 -5.12 3.71
N GLU A 426 -26.29 -6.41 3.89
CA GLU A 426 -27.61 -6.85 4.32
C GLU A 426 -27.96 -6.35 5.74
N GLY A 427 -29.09 -5.66 5.86
CA GLY A 427 -29.60 -5.06 7.09
C GLY A 427 -28.78 -3.86 7.60
N ALA A 428 -27.80 -3.38 6.84
CA ALA A 428 -27.01 -2.21 7.18
C ALA A 428 -27.51 -0.99 6.39
N SER A 429 -27.52 0.17 7.06
CA SER A 429 -27.68 1.49 6.43
C SER A 429 -26.34 2.15 6.19
N VAL A 430 -25.29 1.75 6.91
CA VAL A 430 -23.92 2.19 6.74
C VAL A 430 -22.97 1.01 6.85
N LEU A 431 -21.99 0.95 5.94
CA LEU A 431 -20.87 0.02 5.98
C LEU A 431 -19.57 0.83 5.95
N VAL A 432 -18.70 0.63 6.93
CA VAL A 432 -17.37 1.27 6.95
C VAL A 432 -16.29 0.23 7.19
N GLN A 433 -15.16 0.38 6.52
CA GLN A 433 -13.95 -0.36 6.87
C GLN A 433 -13.13 0.46 7.86
N GLN A 434 -12.59 -0.18 8.91
CA GLN A 434 -11.66 0.45 9.83
C GLN A 434 -10.21 -0.02 9.59
N ASP A 435 -9.25 0.84 9.91
CA ASP A 435 -7.83 0.50 9.95
C ASP A 435 -7.38 -0.03 11.33
N GLY A 436 -6.09 -0.36 11.46
CA GLY A 436 -5.53 -0.91 12.70
C GLY A 436 -5.68 0.01 13.92
N MET A 437 -5.99 1.29 13.68
CA MET A 437 -6.22 2.32 14.70
C MET A 437 -7.70 2.51 15.03
N GLY A 438 -8.60 1.94 14.23
CA GLY A 438 -10.05 2.14 14.32
C GLY A 438 -10.57 3.30 13.47
N LEU A 439 -9.71 3.98 12.71
CA LEU A 439 -10.12 5.05 11.82
C LEU A 439 -10.81 4.47 10.59
N VAL A 440 -11.83 5.18 10.10
CA VAL A 440 -12.57 4.77 8.89
C VAL A 440 -11.72 4.97 7.64
N GLU A 441 -11.55 3.90 6.86
CA GLU A 441 -10.85 3.89 5.59
C GLU A 441 -11.65 4.57 4.48
N PRO A 442 -11.09 5.57 3.77
CA PRO A 442 -11.75 6.20 2.64
C PRO A 442 -11.92 5.27 1.42
N GLY A 443 -11.21 4.15 1.39
CA GLY A 443 -11.19 3.22 0.27
C GLY A 443 -12.40 2.29 0.18
N LEU A 444 -13.17 2.13 1.26
CA LEU A 444 -14.41 1.33 1.27
C LEU A 444 -15.43 1.93 2.24
N VAL A 445 -16.49 2.51 1.68
CA VAL A 445 -17.58 3.13 2.42
C VAL A 445 -18.89 2.84 1.72
N GLY A 446 -19.91 2.41 2.46
CA GLY A 446 -21.25 2.19 1.96
C GLY A 446 -22.27 2.94 2.80
N CYS A 447 -23.30 3.50 2.16
CA CYS A 447 -24.44 4.00 2.91
C CYS A 447 -25.74 4.00 2.10
N ALA A 448 -26.86 4.07 2.81
CA ALA A 448 -28.15 4.43 2.24
C ALA A 448 -28.13 5.89 1.74
N PRO A 449 -28.97 6.25 0.74
CA PRO A 449 -29.17 7.64 0.36
C PRO A 449 -29.61 8.48 1.55
N GLY A 450 -29.12 9.72 1.66
CA GLY A 450 -29.47 10.64 2.74
C GLY A 450 -28.75 10.42 4.08
N SER A 451 -27.85 9.42 4.16
CA SER A 451 -27.13 9.07 5.39
C SER A 451 -26.37 10.27 6.00
N ALA A 452 -26.38 10.34 7.33
CA ALA A 452 -25.59 11.26 8.12
C ALA A 452 -24.09 11.16 7.80
N LEU A 453 -23.59 9.95 7.49
CA LEU A 453 -22.20 9.74 7.09
C LEU A 453 -21.87 10.57 5.84
N ALA A 454 -22.65 10.40 4.78
CA ALA A 454 -22.37 11.07 3.51
C ALA A 454 -22.58 12.58 3.61
N ARG A 455 -23.60 13.02 4.35
CA ARG A 455 -23.91 14.45 4.58
C ARG A 455 -22.77 15.17 5.30
N LEU A 456 -22.31 14.62 6.42
CA LEU A 456 -21.24 15.21 7.22
C LEU A 456 -19.89 15.14 6.49
N ALA A 457 -19.60 14.02 5.83
CA ALA A 457 -18.39 13.89 5.02
C ALA A 457 -18.35 14.92 3.88
N LEU A 458 -19.49 15.21 3.23
CA LEU A 458 -19.55 16.23 2.17
C LEU A 458 -19.32 17.63 2.74
N ARG A 459 -20.00 17.96 3.85
CA ARG A 459 -19.85 19.25 4.54
C ARG A 459 -18.39 19.51 4.92
N ASP A 460 -17.77 18.55 5.61
CA ASP A 460 -16.39 18.67 6.09
C ASP A 460 -15.41 18.76 4.89
N ALA A 461 -15.61 17.95 3.85
CA ALA A 461 -14.78 18.00 2.64
C ALA A 461 -14.85 19.35 1.92
N VAL A 462 -16.06 19.92 1.79
CA VAL A 462 -16.27 21.25 1.22
C VAL A 462 -15.58 22.32 2.05
N GLN A 463 -15.74 22.28 3.38
CA GLN A 463 -15.15 23.28 4.27
C GLN A 463 -13.62 23.26 4.23
N SER A 464 -12.99 22.09 4.34
CA SER A 464 -11.53 21.96 4.32
C SER A 464 -10.94 22.42 2.97
N VAL A 465 -11.58 22.08 1.84
CA VAL A 465 -11.11 22.54 0.52
C VAL A 465 -11.25 24.06 0.36
N LEU A 466 -12.36 24.64 0.80
CA LEU A 466 -12.60 26.08 0.64
C LEU A 466 -11.77 26.95 1.59
N ARG A 467 -11.39 26.42 2.76
CA ARG A 467 -10.44 27.07 3.69
C ARG A 467 -8.98 26.97 3.23
N ASP A 468 -8.74 26.27 2.14
CA ASP A 468 -7.42 26.09 1.54
C ASP A 468 -6.40 25.48 2.53
N GLU A 469 -6.86 24.56 3.39
CA GLU A 469 -6.02 23.86 4.36
C GLU A 469 -4.94 23.07 3.61
N ALA A 470 -3.75 23.68 3.46
CA ALA A 470 -2.70 23.26 2.52
C ALA A 470 -2.11 21.86 2.80
N ASP A 471 -2.35 21.30 4.00
CA ASP A 471 -1.83 20.01 4.48
C ASP A 471 -2.94 19.03 4.94
N ALA A 472 -4.21 19.30 4.64
CA ALA A 472 -5.39 18.58 5.15
C ALA A 472 -5.71 17.21 4.48
N ASP A 473 -4.78 16.63 3.72
CA ASP A 473 -5.12 15.55 2.78
C ASP A 473 -5.45 14.19 3.43
N TRP A 474 -4.85 13.82 4.58
CA TRP A 474 -5.01 12.48 5.15
C TRP A 474 -6.00 12.41 6.32
N LEU A 475 -5.88 13.32 7.30
CA LEU A 475 -6.74 13.31 8.49
C LEU A 475 -8.01 14.15 8.26
N SER A 476 -7.86 15.40 7.82
CA SER A 476 -9.00 16.33 7.70
C SER A 476 -9.95 16.00 6.54
N LEU A 477 -9.44 15.60 5.37
CA LEU A 477 -10.26 15.22 4.19
C LEU A 477 -10.45 13.70 4.01
N GLY A 478 -9.66 12.91 4.74
CA GLY A 478 -9.62 11.46 4.60
C GLY A 478 -10.24 10.74 5.79
N LYS A 479 -9.39 10.07 6.57
CA LYS A 479 -9.80 9.16 7.63
C LYS A 479 -10.51 9.86 8.79
N GLY A 480 -10.02 11.03 9.21
CA GLY A 480 -10.58 11.76 10.35
C GLY A 480 -12.01 12.24 10.09
N ALA A 481 -12.24 12.92 8.95
CA ALA A 481 -13.60 13.34 8.57
C ALA A 481 -14.58 12.17 8.44
N LEU A 482 -14.16 11.07 7.79
CA LEU A 482 -15.02 9.89 7.69
C LEU A 482 -15.26 9.24 9.04
N THR A 483 -14.28 9.24 9.95
CA THR A 483 -14.44 8.68 11.30
C THR A 483 -15.47 9.47 12.09
N ARG A 484 -15.41 10.81 12.06
CA ARG A 484 -16.43 11.67 12.70
C ARG A 484 -17.81 11.50 12.09
N ALA A 485 -17.88 11.46 10.76
CA ALA A 485 -19.13 11.26 10.04
C ALA A 485 -19.76 9.88 10.33
N ALA A 486 -18.94 8.82 10.41
CA ALA A 486 -19.38 7.49 10.76
C ALA A 486 -19.85 7.39 12.22
N ALA A 487 -19.16 8.06 13.15
CA ALA A 487 -19.59 8.11 14.55
C ALA A 487 -20.96 8.76 14.69
N ALA A 488 -21.22 9.87 14.01
CA ALA A 488 -22.53 10.51 14.00
C ALA A 488 -23.61 9.63 13.35
N ALA A 489 -23.28 8.89 12.29
CA ALA A 489 -24.19 7.92 11.70
C ALA A 489 -24.49 6.76 12.65
N ALA A 490 -23.50 6.28 13.42
CA ALA A 490 -23.69 5.19 14.37
C ALA A 490 -24.72 5.51 15.46
N LEU A 491 -24.94 6.80 15.77
CA LEU A 491 -25.94 7.24 16.75
C LEU A 491 -27.38 7.18 16.23
N SER A 492 -27.60 7.09 14.91
CA SER A 492 -28.93 7.23 14.29
C SER A 492 -29.25 6.20 13.20
N GLU A 493 -28.26 5.42 12.75
CA GLU A 493 -28.36 4.53 11.60
C GLU A 493 -27.76 3.14 11.93
N SER A 494 -28.22 2.11 11.22
CA SER A 494 -27.65 0.75 11.33
C SER A 494 -26.25 0.71 10.71
N LEU A 495 -25.22 0.95 11.52
CA LEU A 495 -23.82 0.93 11.10
C LEU A 495 -23.19 -0.45 11.29
N ARG A 496 -22.52 -0.93 10.24
CA ARG A 496 -21.62 -2.09 10.28
C ARG A 496 -20.19 -1.64 10.05
N ALA A 497 -19.34 -1.85 11.05
CA ALA A 497 -17.90 -1.65 10.93
C ALA A 497 -17.19 -2.97 10.61
N LEU A 498 -16.35 -2.97 9.59
CA LEU A 498 -15.47 -4.08 9.23
C LEU A 498 -14.08 -3.80 9.82
N PRO A 499 -13.65 -4.51 10.88
CA PRO A 499 -12.37 -4.24 11.53
C PRO A 499 -11.19 -4.64 10.65
N ALA A 500 -10.06 -3.95 10.81
CA ALA A 500 -8.89 -4.05 9.94
C ALA A 500 -8.38 -5.48 9.73
N HIS A 501 -8.32 -6.28 10.81
CA HIS A 501 -7.82 -7.65 10.74
C HIS A 501 -8.69 -8.49 9.78
N ARG A 502 -10.02 -8.31 9.77
CA ARG A 502 -10.96 -9.02 8.87
C ARG A 502 -11.08 -8.37 7.50
N ALA A 503 -10.88 -7.06 7.41
CA ALA A 503 -11.17 -6.29 6.20
C ALA A 503 -10.49 -6.86 4.95
N ARG A 504 -9.23 -7.29 5.08
CA ARG A 504 -8.45 -7.83 3.95
C ARG A 504 -9.01 -9.13 3.37
N ALA A 505 -9.83 -9.88 4.11
CA ALA A 505 -10.51 -11.05 3.57
C ALA A 505 -11.63 -10.68 2.59
N TRP A 506 -12.14 -9.45 2.64
CA TRP A 506 -13.21 -8.96 1.76
C TRP A 506 -12.64 -8.04 0.68
N VAL A 507 -11.77 -7.10 1.09
CA VAL A 507 -11.23 -6.07 0.21
C VAL A 507 -9.78 -5.79 0.58
N ALA A 508 -8.89 -5.86 -0.41
CA ALA A 508 -7.51 -5.39 -0.26
C ALA A 508 -7.42 -3.96 -0.81
N LEU A 509 -7.20 -3.00 0.09
CA LEU A 509 -6.98 -1.59 -0.28
C LEU A 509 -5.54 -1.33 -0.71
N ASP A 510 -5.33 -0.20 -1.39
CA ASP A 510 -4.04 0.33 -1.83
C ASP A 510 -3.21 -0.70 -2.60
N CYS A 511 -3.86 -1.52 -3.45
CA CYS A 511 -3.15 -2.47 -4.28
C CYS A 511 -2.22 -1.69 -5.22
N PRO A 512 -0.95 -2.08 -5.34
CA PRO A 512 0.00 -1.33 -6.14
C PRO A 512 -0.45 -1.36 -7.60
N VAL A 513 -0.54 -0.17 -8.19
CA VAL A 513 -0.75 0.01 -9.62
C VAL A 513 0.48 0.65 -10.22
N THR A 514 0.91 0.19 -11.39
CA THR A 514 1.88 0.95 -12.15
C THR A 514 1.26 2.27 -12.60
N GLN A 515 2.05 3.34 -12.55
CA GLN A 515 1.79 4.56 -13.31
C GLN A 515 1.58 4.22 -14.78
N GLU A 516 0.95 5.10 -15.56
CA GLU A 516 0.68 4.87 -16.98
C GLU A 516 1.88 4.21 -17.68
N PRO A 517 1.71 2.98 -18.23
CA PRO A 517 2.77 2.37 -19.00
C PRO A 517 3.08 3.28 -20.19
N ALA A 518 4.35 3.39 -20.57
CA ALA A 518 4.69 4.14 -21.79
C ALA A 518 3.88 3.55 -22.96
N ALA A 519 3.44 4.39 -23.91
CA ALA A 519 2.56 3.97 -25.00
C ALA A 519 3.07 2.70 -25.72
N ASP A 520 4.39 2.58 -25.87
CA ASP A 520 5.08 1.43 -26.43
C ASP A 520 4.81 0.10 -25.69
N TRP A 521 4.49 0.13 -24.40
CA TRP A 521 4.27 -1.07 -23.57
C TRP A 521 2.81 -1.53 -23.52
N LEU A 522 1.86 -0.76 -24.06
CA LEU A 522 0.44 -1.12 -24.03
C LEU A 522 0.15 -2.45 -24.77
N SER A 523 0.94 -2.74 -25.81
CA SER A 523 0.85 -3.96 -26.61
C SER A 523 1.79 -5.09 -26.14
N PHE A 524 2.55 -4.89 -25.06
CA PHE A 524 3.49 -5.90 -24.60
C PHE A 524 2.74 -7.07 -23.94
N ASP A 525 2.98 -8.27 -24.47
CA ASP A 525 2.43 -9.52 -23.95
C ASP A 525 3.58 -10.39 -23.41
N PRO A 526 3.72 -10.49 -22.07
CA PRO A 526 4.73 -11.34 -21.44
C PRO A 526 4.60 -12.80 -21.86
N ALA A 527 3.38 -13.31 -22.07
CA ALA A 527 3.18 -14.72 -22.43
C ALA A 527 3.76 -15.03 -23.82
N ARG A 528 3.66 -14.11 -24.78
CA ARG A 528 4.33 -14.24 -26.08
C ARG A 528 5.84 -14.02 -25.99
N TYR A 529 6.26 -13.12 -25.11
CA TYR A 529 7.66 -12.73 -25.01
C TYR A 529 8.51 -13.79 -24.28
N PHE A 530 7.93 -14.44 -23.27
CA PHE A 530 8.55 -15.46 -22.42
C PHE A 530 8.00 -16.87 -22.64
N GLY A 531 6.99 -17.05 -23.50
CA GLY A 531 6.52 -18.36 -23.97
C GLY A 531 7.63 -19.16 -24.62
#